data_AF-A0A2G2LHK0-F1
#
_entry.id   AF-A0A2G2LHK0-F1
#
_cell.length_a   1.000
_cell.length_b   1.000
_cell.length_c   1.000
_cell.angle_alpha   90.00
_cell.angle_beta   90.00
_cell.angle_gamma   90.00
#
_symmetry.space_group_name_H-M   'P 1'
#
loop_
_entity.id
_entity.type
_entity.pdbx_description
1 polymer ?
#
loop_
_entity_poly.entity_id
_entity_poly.type
_entity_poly.pdbx_seq_one_letter_code
_entity_poly.pdbx_strand_id
1 'polypeptide(L)'
;MEKFTIKDTSWHYRWIKWVYFLSPAHRLDSRWDTETFKTRLPTDFCSYWRRFTMASSIAAFYAACATFSASVVALVIGGIIYSIFTDPSGAAIVAGIIIGIIAFIIAIFGGVKGYDKVDAYLTVTDPGIVRTKYRAWKGKYCPVIEYKRGS
;
A
#
# COMPACT_ATOMS: atom_id res chain seq x y z
N MET A 1 9.76 4.75 30.82
CA MET A 1 9.61 5.23 29.43
C MET A 1 8.40 6.14 29.39
N GLU A 2 8.51 7.28 28.72
CA GLU A 2 7.37 8.15 28.47
C GLU A 2 6.32 7.42 27.64
N LYS A 3 5.04 7.68 27.93
CA LYS A 3 3.92 7.13 27.17
C LYS A 3 3.46 8.14 26.13
N PHE A 4 3.34 7.68 24.89
CA PHE A 4 2.80 8.50 23.80
C PHE A 4 1.33 8.17 23.59
N THR A 5 0.44 9.15 23.76
CA THR A 5 -1.00 8.92 23.62
C THR A 5 -1.46 9.17 22.18
N ILE A 6 -2.13 8.19 21.57
CA ILE A 6 -2.74 8.32 20.25
C ILE A 6 -4.25 8.26 20.41
N LYS A 7 -4.94 9.33 19.99
CA LYS A 7 -6.40 9.36 19.92
C LYS A 7 -6.87 8.66 18.65
N ASP A 8 -7.95 7.90 18.72
CA ASP A 8 -8.60 7.31 17.53
C ASP A 8 -9.17 8.37 16.56
N THR A 9 -9.40 9.59 17.06
CA THR A 9 -9.78 10.77 16.27
C THR A 9 -8.59 11.42 15.54
N SER A 10 -7.35 11.04 15.86
CA SER A 10 -6.17 11.60 15.19
C SER A 10 -6.14 11.21 13.71
N TRP A 11 -5.71 12.15 12.88
CA TRP A 11 -5.68 11.95 11.44
C TRP A 11 -4.76 10.80 11.02
N HIS A 12 -3.59 10.64 11.68
CA HIS A 12 -2.68 9.52 11.44
C HIS A 12 -3.34 8.16 11.71
N TYR A 13 -4.12 8.05 12.80
CA TYR A 13 -4.84 6.83 13.14
C TYR A 13 -5.90 6.49 12.10
N ARG A 14 -6.70 7.49 11.71
CA ARG A 14 -7.72 7.34 10.66
C ARG A 14 -7.10 6.97 9.32
N TRP A 15 -5.96 7.55 8.98
CA TRP A 15 -5.23 7.25 7.75
C TRP A 15 -4.74 5.80 7.70
N ILE A 16 -4.05 5.33 8.75
CA ILE A 16 -3.60 3.94 8.83
C ILE A 16 -4.78 2.99 8.72
N LYS A 17 -5.88 3.29 9.45
CA LYS A 17 -7.12 2.50 9.37
C LYS A 17 -7.63 2.43 7.93
N TRP A 18 -7.76 3.58 7.26
CA TRP A 18 -8.29 3.67 5.89
C TRP A 18 -7.43 2.90 4.88
N VAL A 19 -6.11 3.10 4.89
CA VAL A 19 -5.20 2.37 3.98
C VAL A 19 -5.24 0.86 4.23
N TYR A 20 -5.35 0.43 5.50
CA TYR A 20 -5.50 -0.99 5.83
C TYR A 20 -6.78 -1.60 5.25
N PHE A 21 -7.92 -0.90 5.31
CA PHE A 21 -9.19 -1.37 4.73
C PHE A 21 -9.21 -1.34 3.20
N LEU A 22 -8.38 -0.49 2.57
CA LEU A 22 -8.28 -0.43 1.12
C LEU A 22 -7.37 -1.50 0.51
N SER A 23 -6.45 -2.08 1.28
CA SER A 23 -5.53 -3.09 0.79
C SER A 23 -6.28 -4.34 0.28
N PRO A 24 -6.07 -4.78 -0.98
CA PRO A 24 -6.75 -5.95 -1.55
C PRO A 24 -6.53 -7.24 -0.74
N ALA A 25 -5.35 -7.38 -0.11
CA ALA A 25 -4.98 -8.51 0.74
C ALA A 25 -5.89 -8.67 1.98
N HIS A 26 -6.65 -7.64 2.35
CA HIS A 26 -7.50 -7.64 3.54
C HIS A 26 -9.00 -7.49 3.24
N ARG A 27 -9.38 -7.31 1.96
CA ARG A 27 -10.78 -7.23 1.53
C ARG A 27 -11.47 -8.60 1.41
N LEU A 28 -10.73 -9.70 1.41
CA LEU A 28 -11.28 -11.06 1.22
C LEU A 28 -11.83 -11.71 2.50
N ASP A 29 -11.61 -11.11 3.68
CA ASP A 29 -12.18 -11.62 4.92
C ASP A 29 -13.27 -10.67 5.42
N SER A 30 -14.54 -11.08 5.32
CA SER A 30 -15.70 -10.34 5.83
C SER A 30 -15.71 -10.20 7.37
N ARG A 31 -14.70 -10.74 8.06
CA ARG A 31 -14.53 -10.73 9.53
C ARG A 31 -13.67 -9.60 10.07
N TRP A 32 -13.15 -8.70 9.24
CA TRP A 32 -12.33 -7.59 9.73
C TRP A 32 -13.18 -6.50 10.40
N ASP A 33 -13.54 -6.74 11.65
CA ASP A 33 -14.16 -5.75 12.54
C ASP A 33 -13.09 -4.78 13.09
N THR A 34 -13.53 -3.59 13.51
CA THR A 34 -12.72 -2.55 14.15
C THR A 34 -11.93 -3.09 15.35
N GLU A 35 -12.45 -4.12 16.02
CA GLU A 35 -11.77 -4.83 17.12
C GLU A 35 -10.52 -5.60 16.65
N THR A 36 -10.58 -6.27 15.50
CA THR A 36 -9.42 -6.98 14.93
C THR A 36 -8.32 -6.03 14.47
N PHE A 37 -8.69 -4.82 14.03
CA PHE A 37 -7.71 -3.78 13.71
C PHE A 37 -6.97 -3.32 14.98
N LYS A 38 -7.68 -3.12 16.10
CA LYS A 38 -7.09 -2.67 17.36
C LYS A 38 -6.07 -3.66 17.91
N THR A 39 -6.33 -4.96 17.85
CA THR A 39 -5.41 -5.99 18.35
C THR A 39 -4.12 -6.08 17.53
N ARG A 40 -4.12 -5.59 16.29
CA ARG A 40 -2.95 -5.54 15.42
C ARG A 40 -2.26 -4.19 15.41
N LEU A 41 -2.64 -3.24 16.26
CA LEU A 41 -1.97 -1.95 16.36
C LEU A 41 -0.58 -2.11 17.01
N PRO A 42 0.44 -1.37 16.56
CA PRO A 42 1.76 -1.43 17.16
C PRO A 42 1.74 -0.89 18.60
N THR A 43 2.50 -1.52 19.49
CA THR A 43 2.56 -1.11 20.91
C THR A 43 3.58 0.01 21.17
N ASP A 44 4.37 0.39 20.15
CA ASP A 44 5.46 1.35 20.26
C ASP A 44 5.45 2.39 19.14
N PHE A 45 5.92 3.59 19.47
CA PHE A 45 5.92 4.75 18.58
C PHE A 45 6.63 4.49 17.25
N CYS A 46 7.82 3.89 17.29
CA CYS A 46 8.64 3.67 16.11
C CYS A 46 7.96 2.73 15.09
N SER A 47 7.30 1.68 15.56
CA SER A 47 6.58 0.75 14.70
C SER A 47 5.29 1.35 14.18
N TYR A 48 4.61 2.18 14.98
CA TYR A 48 3.47 2.97 14.51
C TYR A 48 3.85 3.92 13.38
N TRP A 49 4.95 4.66 13.54
CA TRP A 49 5.41 5.59 12.51
C TRP A 49 5.92 4.89 11.24
N ARG A 50 6.62 3.76 11.40
CA ARG A 50 6.98 2.89 10.27
C ARG A 50 5.74 2.42 9.51
N ARG A 51 4.69 2.04 10.23
CA ARG A 51 3.44 1.59 9.60
C ARG A 51 2.72 2.73 8.89
N PHE A 52 2.71 3.91 9.48
CA PHE A 52 2.18 5.13 8.86
C PHE A 52 2.92 5.45 7.55
N THR A 53 4.25 5.51 7.58
CA THR A 53 5.09 5.82 6.40
C THR A 53 4.95 4.77 5.30
N MET A 54 4.92 3.47 5.66
CA MET A 54 4.68 2.39 4.72
C MET A 54 3.29 2.49 4.08
N ALA A 55 2.24 2.71 4.88
CA ALA A 55 0.89 2.89 4.38
C ALA A 55 0.77 4.08 3.42
N SER A 56 1.38 5.22 3.76
CA SER A 56 1.41 6.40 2.88
C SER A 56 2.17 6.14 1.58
N SER A 57 3.28 5.39 1.63
CA SER A 57 4.05 5.04 0.42
C SER A 57 3.26 4.12 -0.50
N ILE A 58 2.56 3.12 0.07
CA ILE A 58 1.68 2.23 -0.69
C ILE A 58 0.53 3.02 -1.32
N ALA A 59 -0.12 3.91 -0.57
CA ALA A 59 -1.19 4.75 -1.09
C ALA A 59 -0.71 5.66 -2.23
N ALA A 60 0.47 6.28 -2.07
CA ALA A 60 1.09 7.12 -3.11
C ALA A 60 1.42 6.30 -4.36
N PHE A 61 1.94 5.09 -4.20
CA PHE A 61 2.20 4.18 -5.32
C PHE A 61 0.92 3.84 -6.09
N TYR A 62 -0.15 3.45 -5.40
CA TYR A 62 -1.44 3.18 -6.06
C TYR A 62 -2.04 4.42 -6.71
N ALA A 63 -1.93 5.59 -6.08
CA ALA A 63 -2.37 6.85 -6.69
C ALA A 63 -1.59 7.13 -7.98
N ALA A 64 -0.26 6.93 -7.97
CA ALA A 64 0.58 7.08 -9.17
C ALA A 64 0.22 6.07 -10.27
N CYS A 65 -0.07 4.81 -9.93
CA CYS A 65 -0.56 3.83 -10.89
C CYS A 65 -1.91 4.22 -11.48
N ALA A 66 -2.84 4.73 -10.66
CA ALA A 66 -4.16 5.15 -11.09
C ALA A 66 -4.10 6.39 -12.00
N THR A 67 -3.29 7.39 -11.65
CA THR A 67 -3.09 8.59 -12.48
C THR A 67 -2.41 8.23 -13.79
N PHE A 68 -1.36 7.41 -13.77
CA PHE A 68 -0.72 6.91 -14.99
C PHE A 68 -1.73 6.19 -15.90
N SER A 69 -2.53 5.27 -15.34
CA SER A 69 -3.54 4.54 -16.10
C SER A 69 -4.58 5.49 -16.72
N ALA A 70 -5.06 6.48 -15.96
CA ALA A 70 -6.00 7.48 -16.46
C ALA A 70 -5.40 8.34 -17.58
N SER A 71 -4.14 8.78 -17.43
CA SER A 71 -3.43 9.53 -18.47
C SER A 71 -3.28 8.71 -19.75
N VAL A 72 -2.96 7.43 -19.64
CA VAL A 72 -2.82 6.56 -20.81
C VAL A 72 -4.19 6.34 -21.49
N VAL A 73 -5.26 6.11 -20.72
CA VAL A 73 -6.62 6.01 -21.28
C VAL A 73 -7.01 7.29 -22.02
N ALA A 74 -6.72 8.46 -21.44
CA ALA A 74 -6.99 9.74 -22.08
C ALA A 74 -6.20 9.91 -23.40
N LEU A 75 -4.94 9.49 -23.44
CA LEU A 75 -4.12 9.51 -24.66
C LEU A 75 -4.65 8.53 -25.72
N VAL A 76 -5.09 7.34 -25.33
CA VAL A 76 -5.70 6.37 -26.26
C VAL A 76 -6.99 6.91 -26.87
N ILE A 77 -7.90 7.43 -26.04
CA ILE A 77 -9.16 8.02 -26.51
C ILE A 77 -8.88 9.22 -27.42
N GLY A 78 -7.98 10.11 -27.01
CA GLY A 78 -7.55 11.26 -27.83
C GLY A 78 -6.96 10.83 -29.17
N GLY A 79 -6.12 9.80 -29.18
CA GLY A 79 -5.54 9.22 -30.40
C GLY A 79 -6.59 8.59 -31.32
N ILE A 80 -7.58 7.88 -30.77
CA ILE A 80 -8.71 7.33 -31.55
C ILE A 80 -9.49 8.45 -32.20
N ILE A 81 -9.91 9.46 -31.42
CA ILE A 81 -10.66 10.62 -31.94
C ILE A 81 -9.85 11.29 -33.05
N TYR A 82 -8.58 11.59 -32.82
CA TYR A 82 -7.71 12.20 -33.82
C TYR A 82 -7.63 11.35 -35.11
N SER A 83 -7.42 10.04 -35.00
CA SER A 83 -7.33 9.13 -36.16
C SER A 83 -8.63 9.04 -36.97
N ILE A 84 -9.80 9.11 -36.32
CA ILE A 84 -11.11 9.11 -36.99
C ILE A 84 -11.29 10.39 -37.81
N PHE A 85 -10.83 11.54 -37.30
CA PHE A 85 -11.07 12.84 -37.92
C PHE A 85 -9.95 13.30 -38.87
N THR A 86 -8.73 12.75 -38.79
CA THR A 86 -7.58 13.30 -39.53
C THR A 86 -6.73 12.29 -40.29
N ASP A 87 -6.55 11.04 -39.81
CA ASP A 87 -5.75 10.04 -40.53
C ASP A 87 -6.05 8.59 -40.08
N PRO A 88 -6.74 7.77 -40.90
CA PRO A 88 -7.10 6.39 -40.56
C PRO A 88 -5.89 5.44 -40.51
N SER A 89 -4.72 5.84 -41.01
CA SER A 89 -3.50 5.02 -40.95
C SER A 89 -2.86 4.97 -39.55
N GLY A 90 -3.25 5.86 -38.62
CA GLY A 90 -2.78 5.91 -37.23
C GLY A 90 -3.25 4.76 -36.33
N ALA A 91 -4.12 3.87 -36.82
CA ALA A 91 -4.72 2.77 -36.05
C ALA A 91 -3.68 1.79 -35.46
N ALA A 92 -2.53 1.61 -36.11
CA ALA A 92 -1.46 0.73 -35.62
C ALA A 92 -0.79 1.25 -34.34
N ILE A 93 -0.67 2.58 -34.19
CA ILE A 93 -0.07 3.22 -33.01
C ILE A 93 -1.00 3.05 -31.81
N VAL A 94 -2.31 3.24 -32.02
CA VAL A 94 -3.35 3.04 -31.00
C VAL A 94 -3.38 1.58 -30.52
N ALA A 95 -3.32 0.61 -31.44
CA ALA A 95 -3.28 -0.81 -31.09
C ALA A 95 -2.03 -1.19 -30.27
N GLY A 96 -0.85 -0.66 -30.62
CA GLY A 96 0.39 -0.88 -29.87
C GLY A 96 0.33 -0.35 -28.44
N ILE A 97 -0.28 0.83 -28.22
CA ILE A 97 -0.46 1.41 -26.89
C ILE A 97 -1.41 0.54 -26.05
N ILE A 98 -2.52 0.07 -26.62
CA ILE A 98 -3.47 -0.82 -25.92
C ILE A 98 -2.80 -2.12 -25.46
N ILE A 99 -2.01 -2.75 -26.33
CA ILE A 99 -1.25 -3.98 -25.99
C ILE A 99 -0.23 -3.68 -24.88
N GLY A 100 0.47 -2.54 -24.94
CA GLY A 100 1.41 -2.10 -23.90
C GLY A 100 0.76 -1.91 -22.53
N ILE A 101 -0.45 -1.33 -22.49
CA ILE A 101 -1.24 -1.18 -21.25
C ILE A 101 -1.61 -2.54 -20.67
N ILE A 102 -2.12 -3.46 -21.51
CA ILE A 102 -2.53 -4.79 -21.07
C ILE A 102 -1.33 -5.56 -20.50
N ALA A 103 -0.17 -5.49 -21.16
CA ALA A 103 1.07 -6.11 -20.69
C ALA A 103 1.54 -5.52 -19.35
N PHE A 104 1.46 -4.20 -19.19
CA PHE A 104 1.83 -3.50 -17.95
C PHE A 104 0.91 -3.89 -16.78
N ILE A 105 -0.40 -3.96 -17.03
CA ILE A 105 -1.38 -4.42 -16.05
C ILE A 105 -1.09 -5.86 -15.62
N ILE A 106 -0.86 -6.77 -16.58
CA ILE A 106 -0.52 -8.17 -16.29
C ILE A 106 0.78 -8.28 -15.48
N ALA A 107 1.79 -7.47 -15.77
CA ALA A 107 3.05 -7.46 -15.03
C ALA A 107 2.87 -7.02 -13.57
N ILE A 108 2.05 -5.98 -13.32
CA ILE A 108 1.74 -5.53 -11.95
C ILE A 108 1.00 -6.63 -11.18
N PHE A 109 -0.07 -7.19 -11.74
CA PHE A 109 -0.85 -8.23 -11.05
C PHE A 109 -0.11 -9.57 -10.94
N GLY A 110 0.76 -9.90 -11.88
CA GLY A 110 1.64 -11.07 -11.83
C GLY A 110 2.72 -10.94 -10.76
N GLY A 111 3.30 -9.76 -10.58
CA GLY A 111 4.30 -9.48 -9.54
C GLY A 111 3.74 -9.63 -8.12
N VAL A 112 2.46 -9.30 -7.91
CA VAL A 112 1.79 -9.44 -6.61
C VAL A 112 1.72 -10.91 -6.15
N LYS A 113 1.52 -11.88 -7.07
CA LYS A 113 1.51 -13.32 -6.74
C LYS A 113 2.89 -13.87 -6.34
N GLY A 114 3.98 -13.22 -6.75
CA GLY A 114 5.33 -13.62 -6.37
C GLY A 114 5.70 -13.29 -4.92
N TYR A 115 5.04 -12.27 -4.35
CA TYR A 115 5.36 -11.73 -3.02
C TYR A 115 5.03 -12.70 -1.89
N ASP A 116 3.92 -13.44 -2.00
CA ASP A 116 3.46 -14.41 -0.99
C ASP A 116 4.48 -15.55 -0.77
N LYS A 117 5.24 -15.91 -1.80
CA LYS A 117 6.28 -16.95 -1.71
C LYS A 117 7.54 -16.48 -0.99
N VAL A 118 7.85 -15.18 -1.05
CA VAL A 118 9.04 -14.61 -0.39
C VAL A 118 8.80 -14.47 1.11
N ASP A 119 7.59 -14.11 1.53
CA ASP A 119 7.26 -13.92 2.94
C ASP A 119 7.24 -15.26 3.72
N ALA A 120 6.84 -16.35 3.06
CA ALA A 120 6.92 -17.71 3.60
C ALA A 120 8.37 -18.16 3.86
N TYR A 121 9.34 -17.72 3.07
CA TYR A 121 10.76 -18.06 3.29
C TYR A 121 11.39 -17.26 4.45
N LEU A 122 10.99 -16.00 4.64
CA LEU A 122 11.55 -15.12 5.66
C LEU A 122 11.05 -15.41 7.08
N THR A 123 9.98 -16.18 7.22
CA THR A 123 9.39 -16.55 8.52
C THR A 123 10.04 -17.78 9.18
N VAL A 124 10.75 -18.61 8.40
CA VAL A 124 11.39 -19.86 8.86
C VAL A 124 12.80 -19.61 9.43
N THR A 125 13.39 -18.44 9.19
CA THR A 125 14.78 -18.16 9.61
C THR A 125 14.83 -17.52 10.99
N ASP A 126 15.71 -18.01 11.85
CA ASP A 126 15.96 -17.41 13.17
C ASP A 126 16.29 -15.91 13.04
N PRO A 127 15.83 -15.07 13.99
CA PRO A 127 16.08 -13.64 13.94
C PRO A 127 17.59 -13.38 14.08
N GLY A 128 18.26 -13.09 12.96
CA GLY A 128 19.69 -12.76 12.95
C GLY A 128 20.06 -11.61 13.89
N ILE A 129 21.35 -11.49 14.22
CA ILE A 129 21.93 -10.52 15.18
C ILE A 129 21.38 -9.09 15.02
N VAL A 130 21.16 -8.65 13.78
CA VAL A 130 20.61 -7.32 13.47
C VAL A 130 19.20 -7.14 14.03
N ARG A 131 18.34 -8.16 13.90
CA ARG A 131 16.95 -8.11 14.40
C ARG A 131 16.91 -8.07 15.92
N THR A 132 17.81 -8.79 16.58
CA THR A 132 17.94 -8.81 18.04
C THR A 132 18.44 -7.47 18.58
N LYS A 133 19.52 -6.92 17.99
CA LYS A 133 20.04 -5.58 18.33
C LYS A 133 18.99 -4.50 18.09
N TYR A 134 18.25 -4.57 16.98
CA TYR A 134 17.17 -3.63 16.68
C TYR A 134 16.03 -3.70 17.71
N ARG A 135 15.59 -4.90 18.12
CA ARG A 135 14.58 -5.07 19.17
C ARG A 135 15.03 -4.49 20.51
N ALA A 136 16.29 -4.71 20.89
CA ALA A 136 16.86 -4.16 22.12
C ALA A 136 16.96 -2.62 22.07
N TRP A 137 17.44 -2.06 20.96
CA TRP A 137 17.47 -0.61 20.75
C TRP A 137 16.06 0.00 20.82
N LYS A 138 15.10 -0.61 20.12
CA LYS A 138 13.71 -0.18 20.09
C LYS A 138 13.10 -0.15 21.49
N GLY A 139 13.35 -1.16 22.31
CA GLY A 139 12.88 -1.20 23.71
C GLY A 139 13.49 -0.12 24.61
N LYS A 140 14.62 0.49 24.23
CA LYS A 140 15.27 1.56 25.01
C LYS A 140 14.83 2.96 24.58
N TYR A 141 14.56 3.16 23.29
CA TYR A 141 14.37 4.50 22.72
C TYR A 141 12.94 4.78 22.24
N CYS A 142 12.11 3.77 22.00
CA CYS A 142 10.77 3.98 21.47
C CYS A 142 9.73 4.06 22.60
N PRO A 143 9.01 5.19 22.75
CA PRO A 143 7.90 5.31 23.69
C PRO A 143 6.83 4.23 23.47
N VAL A 144 6.23 3.78 24.57
CA VAL A 144 5.07 2.89 24.53
C VAL A 144 3.84 3.73 24.13
N ILE A 145 3.01 3.19 23.24
CA ILE A 145 1.78 3.86 22.82
C ILE A 145 0.62 3.47 23.72
N GLU A 146 -0.17 4.49 24.09
CA GLU A 146 -1.48 4.31 24.69
C GLU A 146 -2.57 4.80 23.72
N TYR A 147 -3.45 3.89 23.29
CA TYR A 147 -4.58 4.23 22.43
C TYR A 147 -5.76 4.69 23.28
N LYS A 148 -6.18 5.94 23.11
CA LYS A 148 -7.36 6.48 23.80
C LYS A 148 -8.50 6.70 22.83
N ARG A 149 -9.72 6.41 23.29
CA ARG A 149 -10.94 6.84 22.62
C ARG A 149 -11.00 8.36 22.67
N GLY A 150 -11.15 9.00 21.53
CA GLY A 150 -11.30 10.44 21.43
C GLY A 150 -12.62 10.86 22.06
N SER A 151 -12.54 11.81 22.99
CA SER A 151 -13.66 12.67 23.41
C SER A 151 -14.04 13.61 22.28
#